data_AF-A0A7R9RE36-F1
#
_entry.id   AF-A0A7R9RE36-F1
#
_cell.length_a   1.000
_cell.length_b   1.000
_cell.length_c   1.000
_cell.angle_alpha   90.00
_cell.angle_beta   90.00
_cell.angle_gamma   90.00
#
_symmetry.space_group_name_H-M   'P 1'
#
loop_
_entity.id
_entity.type
_entity.pdbx_description
1 polymer ?
#
loop_
_entity_poly.entity_id
_entity_poly.type
_entity_poly.pdbx_seq_one_letter_code
_entity_poly.pdbx_strand_id
1 'polypeptide(L)'
;RLPQQLILRHMTHATSILLGDWNARHTAWGDNRNNVRGKKLLEILEIAEHVLHCPGDPTYTSNRGQSSIIDLMLAPSHVNVAAEVVQWQGSDHDPV
;
A
#
# COMPACT_ATOMS: atom_id res chain seq x y z
N ARG A 1 -7.37 24.59 34.62
CA ARG A 1 -7.28 23.14 34.30
C ARG A 1 -8.26 22.88 33.16
N LEU A 2 -7.79 22.61 31.95
CA LEU A 2 -8.64 22.24 30.81
C LEU A 2 -9.06 20.76 30.96
N PRO A 3 -10.30 20.38 30.62
CA PRO A 3 -10.68 18.97 30.61
C PRO A 3 -10.02 18.31 29.40
N GLN A 4 -9.27 17.25 29.65
CA GLN A 4 -8.82 16.33 28.60
C GLN A 4 -10.08 15.73 27.97
N GLN A 5 -10.42 16.17 26.75
CA GLN A 5 -11.44 15.52 25.95
C GLN A 5 -10.93 14.11 25.64
N LEU A 6 -11.47 13.12 26.36
CA LEU A 6 -11.26 11.72 26.08
C LEU A 6 -11.96 11.43 24.75
N ILE A 7 -11.20 11.46 23.65
CA ILE A 7 -11.68 10.97 22.37
C ILE A 7 -11.78 9.45 22.52
N LEU A 8 -12.96 8.96 22.87
CA LEU A 8 -13.34 7.57 22.70
C LEU A 8 -13.39 7.31 21.19
N ARG A 9 -12.25 6.99 20.58
CA ARG A 9 -12.23 6.33 19.28
C ARG A 9 -12.88 4.97 19.52
N HIS A 10 -14.08 4.79 18.98
CA HIS A 10 -14.65 3.45 18.84
C HIS A 10 -13.70 2.70 17.89
N MET A 11 -12.76 1.94 18.46
CA MET A 11 -11.79 1.16 17.70
C MET A 11 -12.52 -0.05 17.14
N THR A 12 -13.24 0.15 16.04
CA THR A 12 -13.64 -0.98 15.19
C THR A 12 -12.33 -1.53 14.62
N HIS A 13 -11.89 -2.68 15.10
CA HIS A 13 -10.74 -3.36 14.50
C HIS A 13 -10.96 -3.41 12.99
N ALA A 14 -10.03 -2.86 12.21
CA ALA A 14 -10.00 -3.11 10.78
C ALA A 14 -9.99 -4.62 10.53
N THR A 15 -10.99 -5.14 9.81
CA THR A 15 -11.10 -6.57 9.44
C THR A 15 -10.95 -6.78 7.94
N SER A 16 -10.65 -5.73 7.19
CA SER A 16 -10.66 -5.74 5.73
C SER A 16 -9.25 -5.72 5.19
N ILE A 17 -9.02 -6.49 4.13
CA ILE A 17 -7.82 -6.38 3.30
C ILE A 17 -8.22 -5.60 2.04
N LEU A 18 -7.39 -4.62 1.65
CA LEU A 18 -7.56 -3.85 0.43
C LEU A 18 -6.46 -4.24 -0.56
N LEU A 19 -6.85 -4.55 -1.79
CA LEU A 19 -5.99 -5.03 -2.86
C LEU A 19 -6.33 -4.30 -4.15
N GLY A 20 -5.32 -3.93 -4.93
CA GLY A 20 -5.52 -3.45 -6.29
C GLY A 20 -4.44 -2.50 -6.78
N ASP A 21 -4.67 -1.94 -7.95
CA ASP A 21 -3.84 -0.90 -8.56
C ASP A 21 -4.13 0.47 -7.92
N TRP A 22 -3.21 0.96 -7.11
CA TRP A 22 -3.32 2.25 -6.44
C TRP A 22 -2.77 3.41 -7.30
N ASN A 23 -2.01 3.10 -8.36
CA ASN A 23 -1.22 4.07 -9.12
C ASN A 23 -0.40 5.03 -8.22
N ALA A 24 -0.04 4.55 -7.03
CA ALA A 24 0.64 5.29 -5.98
C ALA A 24 2.09 4.84 -5.91
N ARG A 25 3.02 5.78 -6.06
CA ARG A 25 4.46 5.49 -6.11
C ARG A 25 5.15 6.14 -4.94
N HIS A 26 5.91 5.35 -4.17
CA HIS A 26 6.73 5.87 -3.11
C HIS A 26 7.89 4.91 -2.79
N THR A 27 9.05 5.48 -2.47
CA THR A 27 10.24 4.74 -2.02
C THR A 27 10.04 4.00 -0.69
N ALA A 28 8.93 4.26 0.03
CA ALA A 28 8.60 3.58 1.28
C ALA A 28 8.18 2.12 1.08
N TRP A 29 7.80 1.75 -0.15
CA TRP A 29 7.43 0.39 -0.56
C TRP A 29 8.25 -0.11 -1.74
N GLY A 30 9.49 0.37 -1.86
CA GLY A 30 10.45 -0.13 -2.84
C GLY A 30 10.35 0.47 -4.25
N ASP A 31 9.41 1.38 -4.54
CA ASP A 31 9.40 2.08 -5.83
C ASP A 31 10.62 3.03 -5.95
N ASN A 32 11.05 3.33 -7.17
CA ASN A 32 12.17 4.25 -7.42
C ASN A 32 11.77 5.74 -7.50
N ARG A 33 10.48 6.07 -7.39
CA ARG A 33 9.96 7.44 -7.44
C ARG A 33 8.87 7.67 -6.41
N ASN A 34 8.67 8.95 -6.10
CA ASN A 34 7.55 9.44 -5.29
C ASN A 34 6.60 10.24 -6.18
N ASN A 35 5.30 9.93 -6.14
CA ASN A 35 4.27 10.76 -6.76
C ASN A 35 3.30 11.34 -5.70
N VAL A 36 2.41 12.24 -6.11
CA VAL A 36 1.45 12.90 -5.19
C VAL A 36 0.55 11.87 -4.50
N ARG A 37 0.11 10.83 -5.22
CA ARG A 37 -0.73 9.75 -4.67
C ARG A 37 0.00 8.94 -3.62
N GLY A 38 1.28 8.63 -3.84
CA GLY A 38 2.10 7.88 -2.90
C GLY A 38 2.38 8.66 -1.61
N LYS A 39 2.67 9.95 -1.72
CA LYS A 39 2.80 10.82 -0.54
C LYS A 39 1.50 10.86 0.27
N LYS A 40 0.36 11.02 -0.41
CA LYS A 40 -0.96 11.03 0.25
C LYS A 40 -1.30 9.69 0.89
N LEU A 41 -0.98 8.59 0.23
CA LEU A 41 -1.19 7.25 0.78
C LEU A 41 -0.34 7.07 2.05
N LEU A 42 0.93 7.48 2.03
CA LEU A 42 1.79 7.40 3.20
C LEU A 42 1.23 8.21 4.39
N GLU A 43 0.78 9.44 4.17
CA GLU A 43 0.11 10.26 5.20
C GLU A 43 -1.15 9.56 5.77
N ILE A 44 -1.91 8.84 4.93
CA ILE A 44 -3.08 8.07 5.39
C ILE A 44 -2.64 6.89 6.25
N LEU A 45 -1.57 6.19 5.86
CA LEU A 45 -1.05 5.03 6.59
C LEU A 45 -0.51 5.39 7.97
N GLU A 46 0.03 6.60 8.15
CA GLU A 46 0.50 7.10 9.45
C GLU A 46 -0.62 7.16 10.52
N ILE A 47 -1.88 7.26 10.10
CA ILE A 47 -3.04 7.38 10.99
C ILE A 47 -4.04 6.23 10.85
N ALA A 48 -3.80 5.28 9.94
CA ALA A 48 -4.66 4.13 9.69
C ALA A 48 -4.27 2.93 10.56
N GLU A 49 -5.22 2.03 10.80
CA GLU A 49 -4.95 0.73 11.45
C GLU A 49 -4.42 -0.34 10.47
N HIS A 50 -4.27 0.02 9.19
CA HIS A 50 -3.74 -0.85 8.16
C HIS A 50 -2.25 -0.57 7.93
N VAL A 51 -1.52 -1.62 7.62
CA VAL A 51 -0.14 -1.55 7.18
C VAL A 51 -0.05 -2.01 5.73
N LEU A 52 0.97 -1.51 5.04
CA LEU A 52 1.23 -1.84 3.65
C LEU A 52 2.07 -3.12 3.58
N HIS A 53 1.60 -4.06 2.77
CA HIS A 53 2.34 -5.24 2.33
C HIS A 53 2.61 -5.06 0.83
N CYS A 54 3.89 -4.94 0.48
CA CYS A 54 4.34 -4.75 -0.89
C CYS A 54 5.36 -5.85 -1.25
N PRO A 55 5.36 -6.31 -2.51
CA PRO A 55 6.39 -7.23 -2.96
C PRO A 55 7.75 -6.53 -3.07
N GLY A 56 8.81 -7.34 -3.19
CA GLY A 56 10.16 -6.84 -3.48
C GLY A 56 10.39 -6.49 -4.95
N ASP A 57 9.56 -7.04 -5.85
CA ASP A 57 9.69 -6.89 -7.30
C ASP A 57 8.64 -5.92 -7.87
N PRO A 58 8.89 -5.27 -9.03
CA PRO A 58 7.90 -4.43 -9.68
C PRO A 58 6.62 -5.18 -10.05
N THR A 59 5.48 -4.53 -9.85
CA THR A 59 4.15 -5.08 -10.20
C THR A 59 3.65 -4.57 -11.54
N TYR A 60 4.30 -3.54 -12.08
CA TYR A 60 3.98 -2.95 -13.37
C TYR A 60 5.25 -2.68 -14.16
N THR A 61 5.26 -3.04 -15.44
CA THR A 61 6.30 -2.68 -16.40
C THR A 61 5.69 -2.13 -17.68
N SER A 62 5.86 -0.82 -17.90
CA SER A 62 5.39 -0.17 -19.12
C SER A 62 6.08 -0.67 -20.39
N ASN A 63 5.45 -0.46 -21.54
CA ASN A 63 6.02 -0.71 -22.88
C ASN A 63 7.33 0.06 -23.18
N ARG A 64 7.73 1.00 -22.32
CA ARG A 64 9.00 1.75 -22.43
C ARG A 64 10.07 1.24 -21.46
N GLY A 65 9.84 0.10 -20.81
CA GLY A 65 10.75 -0.51 -19.83
C GLY A 65 10.84 0.23 -18.50
N GLN A 66 9.91 1.16 -18.21
CA GLN A 66 9.80 1.75 -16.88
C GLN A 66 8.97 0.83 -15.99
N SER A 67 9.50 0.48 -14.83
CA SER A 67 8.81 -0.35 -13.85
C SER A 67 8.43 0.42 -12.59
N SER A 68 7.38 -0.04 -11.91
CA SER A 68 6.88 0.53 -10.66
C SER A 68 6.21 -0.52 -9.78
N ILE A 69 6.12 -0.21 -8.48
CA ILE A 69 5.37 -1.01 -7.49
C ILE A 69 4.11 -0.20 -7.16
N ILE A 70 3.00 -0.53 -7.82
CA ILE A 70 1.74 0.23 -7.76
C ILE A 70 0.51 -0.63 -7.44
N ASP A 71 0.64 -1.94 -7.57
CA ASP A 71 -0.32 -2.92 -7.09
C ASP A 71 0.05 -3.26 -5.64
N LEU A 72 -0.77 -2.81 -4.70
CA LEU A 72 -0.42 -2.84 -3.27
C LEU A 72 -1.50 -3.54 -2.46
N MET A 73 -1.07 -4.19 -1.38
CA MET A 73 -1.95 -4.77 -0.37
C MET A 73 -1.89 -3.95 0.91
N LEU A 74 -3.06 -3.62 1.45
CA LEU A 74 -3.21 -3.07 2.79
C LEU A 74 -3.95 -4.09 3.65
N ALA A 75 -3.33 -4.50 4.74
CA ALA A 75 -3.95 -5.41 5.70
C ALA A 75 -4.00 -4.75 7.08
N PRO A 76 -4.92 -5.16 7.96
CA PRO A 76 -4.89 -4.72 9.35
C PRO A 76 -3.53 -5.02 9.96
N SER A 77 -3.00 -4.13 10.81
CA SER A 77 -1.66 -4.23 11.42
C SER A 77 -1.37 -5.53 12.17
N HIS A 78 -2.39 -6.29 12.55
CA HIS A 78 -2.27 -7.59 13.23
C HIS A 78 -2.28 -8.80 12.27
N VAL A 79 -2.49 -8.58 10.98
CA VAL A 79 -2.45 -9.60 9.94
C VAL A 79 -1.09 -9.53 9.25
N ASN A 80 -0.39 -10.66 9.19
CA ASN A 80 0.85 -10.76 8.44
C ASN A 80 0.59 -11.50 7.13
N VAL A 81 0.88 -10.83 6.00
CA VAL A 81 0.71 -11.39 4.66
C VAL A 81 2.03 -11.30 3.91
N ALA A 82 2.39 -12.38 3.22
CA ALA A 82 3.47 -12.35 2.23
C ALA A 82 2.89 -11.80 0.91
N ALA A 83 3.54 -10.78 0.36
CA ALA A 83 3.23 -10.22 -0.95
C ALA A 83 4.31 -10.65 -1.93
N GLU A 84 3.95 -11.43 -2.96
CA GLU A 84 4.86 -11.99 -3.94
C GLU A 84 4.35 -11.70 -5.35
N VAL A 85 5.25 -11.30 -6.26
CA VAL A 85 4.86 -11.07 -7.66
C VAL A 85 4.83 -12.40 -8.41
N VAL A 86 3.73 -12.63 -9.13
CA VAL A 86 3.60 -13.76 -10.06
C VAL A 86 3.72 -13.23 -11.48
N GLN A 87 4.81 -13.59 -12.19
CA GLN A 87 5.03 -13.12 -13.56
C GLN A 87 3.94 -13.63 -14.51
N TRP A 88 3.27 -12.70 -15.20
CA TRP A 88 2.23 -13.00 -16.18
C TRP A 88 2.57 -12.42 -17.55
N GLN A 89 2.87 -13.30 -18.52
CA GLN A 89 3.23 -12.93 -19.90
C GLN A 89 2.12 -12.30 -20.77
N GLY A 90 1.00 -11.85 -20.19
CA GLY A 90 -0.20 -11.41 -20.91
C GLY A 90 -0.66 -10.00 -20.54
N SER A 91 0.01 -9.35 -19.59
CA SER A 91 -0.29 -8.00 -19.13
C SER A 91 1.01 -7.24 -18.88
N ASP A 92 0.92 -5.92 -18.85
CA ASP A 92 1.97 -5.05 -18.31
C ASP A 92 1.95 -4.99 -16.77
N HIS A 93 0.96 -5.62 -16.14
CA HIS A 93 0.91 -5.87 -14.70
C HIS A 93 1.22 -7.33 -14.38
N ASP A 94 2.05 -7.51 -13.35
CA ASP A 94 2.29 -8.80 -12.71
C ASP A 94 1.52 -8.82 -11.36
N PRO A 95 0.57 -9.75 -11.15
CA PRO A 95 -0.24 -9.79 -9.95
C PRO A 95 0.57 -10.07 -8.67
N VAL A 96 0.02 -9.58 -7.55
CA VAL A 96 0.49 -9.77 -6.15
C VAL A 96 -0.47 -10.66 -5.38
#